data_AF-A0A3D2SSI3-F1
#
_entry.id   AF-A0A3D2SSI3-F1
#
_cell.length_a   1.000
_cell.length_b   1.000
_cell.length_c   1.000
_cell.angle_alpha   90.00
_cell.angle_beta   90.00
_cell.angle_gamma   90.00
#
_symmetry.space_group_name_H-M   'P 1'
#
loop_
_entity.id
_entity.type
_entity.pdbx_description
1 polymer ?
#
loop_
_entity_poly.entity_id
_entity_poly.type
_entity_poly.pdbx_seq_one_letter_code
_entity_poly.pdbx_strand_id
1 'polypeptide(L)' 'MNQEVKSGKILSPSTPWTERHVPGIHTPDEQQVLKATFTEPTIECPECHALVTRTAIAFNAYVCPQCDEHLRMKARDR' A
#
# COMPACT_ATOMS: atom_id res chain seq x y z
N MET A 1 24.27 -9.03 -8.95
CA MET A 1 23.04 -9.41 -8.22
C MET A 1 22.29 -10.43 -9.07
N ASN A 2 22.28 -11.70 -8.68
CA ASN A 2 21.54 -12.75 -9.37
C ASN A 2 20.07 -12.69 -8.93
N GLN A 3 19.16 -12.45 -9.87
CA GLN A 3 17.73 -12.63 -9.63
C GLN A 3 17.43 -14.11 -9.82
N GLU A 4 17.16 -14.80 -8.71
CA GLU A 4 16.75 -16.20 -8.71
C GLU A 4 15.27 -16.26 -9.09
N VAL A 5 15.01 -16.27 -10.41
CA VAL A 5 13.68 -16.41 -10.97
C VAL A 5 13.26 -17.86 -10.77
N LYS A 6 12.25 -18.11 -9.93
CA LYS A 6 11.67 -19.43 -9.70
C LYS A 6 11.46 -20.13 -11.05
N SER A 7 12.07 -21.29 -11.22
CA SER A 7 12.06 -22.08 -12.45
C SER A 7 10.63 -22.46 -12.84
N GLY A 8 9.99 -21.63 -13.67
CA GLY A 8 8.80 -22.04 -14.40
C GLY A 8 9.16 -23.22 -15.30
N LYS A 9 8.31 -24.25 -15.35
CA LYS A 9 8.50 -25.41 -16.23
C LYS A 9 8.69 -24.92 -17.66
N ILE A 10 9.88 -25.14 -18.22
CA ILE A 10 10.18 -24.88 -19.63
C ILE A 10 9.35 -25.88 -20.44
N LEU A 11 8.34 -25.40 -21.16
CA LEU A 11 7.46 -26.24 -21.96
C LEU A 11 8.25 -26.78 -23.16
N SER A 12 8.42 -28.10 -23.22
CA SER A 12 9.06 -28.78 -24.35
C SER A 12 8.27 -28.55 -25.64
N PRO A 13 8.93 -28.24 -26.78
CA PRO A 13 8.26 -27.94 -28.06
C PRO A 13 7.52 -29.14 -28.65
N SER A 14 7.79 -30.36 -28.15
CA SER A 14 7.19 -31.61 -28.64
C SER A 14 5.81 -31.91 -28.06
N THR A 15 5.37 -31.21 -27.01
CA THR A 15 4.10 -31.54 -26.36
C THR A 15 2.96 -30.75 -27.02
N PRO A 16 1.98 -31.42 -27.65
CA PRO A 16 0.83 -30.75 -28.25
C PRO A 16 0.08 -29.94 -27.19
N TRP A 17 -0.47 -28.79 -27.58
CA TRP A 17 -1.05 -27.83 -26.63
C TRP A 17 -2.25 -28.39 -25.86
N THR A 18 -2.91 -29.41 -26.41
CA THR A 18 -4.04 -30.14 -25.80
C THR A 18 -3.65 -30.98 -24.59
N GLU A 19 -2.38 -31.37 -24.45
CA GLU A 19 -1.88 -32.18 -23.33
C GLU A 19 -1.17 -31.34 -22.26
N ARG A 20 -1.18 -30.00 -22.41
CA ARG A 20 -0.55 -29.11 -21.44
C ARG A 20 -1.43 -28.99 -20.20
N HIS A 21 -0.85 -29.28 -19.04
CA HIS A 21 -1.52 -29.04 -17.76
C HIS A 21 -1.80 -27.54 -17.59
N VAL A 22 -3.05 -27.20 -17.27
CA VAL A 22 -3.47 -25.83 -16.94
C VAL A 22 -2.83 -25.44 -15.59
N PRO A 23 -2.12 -24.30 -15.50
CA PRO A 23 -1.63 -23.80 -14.23
C PRO A 23 -2.79 -23.59 -13.26
N GLY A 24 -2.70 -24.19 -12.08
CA GLY A 24 -3.67 -23.98 -11.00
C GLY A 24 -3.57 -22.56 -10.44
N ILE A 25 -4.69 -22.04 -9.96
CA ILE A 25 -4.74 -20.80 -9.18
C ILE A 25 -4.47 -21.19 -7.73
N HIS A 26 -3.45 -20.58 -7.12
CA HIS A 26 -3.19 -20.76 -5.69
C HIS A 26 -4.30 -20.07 -4.88
N THR A 27 -5.21 -20.85 -4.31
CA THR A 27 -6.18 -20.36 -3.33
C THR A 27 -5.52 -20.30 -1.96
N PRO A 28 -5.34 -19.13 -1.34
CA PRO A 28 -4.81 -19.05 0.02
C PRO A 28 -5.79 -19.74 0.99
N ASP A 29 -5.28 -20.67 1.81
CA ASP A 29 -6.07 -21.48 2.75
C ASP A 29 -6.69 -20.67 3.90
N GLU A 30 -6.12 -19.51 4.20
CA GLU A 30 -6.60 -18.63 5.26
C GLU A 30 -6.90 -17.24 4.69
N GLN A 31 -8.14 -16.78 4.88
CA GLN A 31 -8.43 -15.36 4.85
C GLN A 31 -7.57 -14.72 5.94
N GLN A 32 -6.45 -14.12 5.56
CA GLN A 32 -5.71 -13.24 6.45
C GLN A 32 -6.68 -12.18 6.93
N VAL A 33 -7.19 -12.36 8.16
CA VAL A 33 -8.00 -11.36 8.85
C VAL A 33 -7.06 -10.18 9.08
N LEU A 34 -7.09 -9.24 8.15
CA LEU A 34 -6.42 -7.95 8.29
C LEU A 34 -7.05 -7.31 9.52
N LYS A 35 -6.43 -7.50 10.69
CA LYS A 35 -6.80 -6.74 11.88
C LYS A 35 -6.58 -5.29 11.50
N ALA A 36 -7.68 -4.57 11.32
CA ALA A 36 -7.66 -3.13 11.15
C ALA A 36 -7.09 -2.55 12.45
N THR A 37 -5.77 -2.37 12.50
CA THR A 37 -5.12 -1.58 13.53
C THR A 37 -5.60 -0.16 13.30
N PHE A 38 -6.67 0.21 14.00
CA PHE A 38 -7.23 1.56 14.02
C PHE A 38 -6.22 2.47 14.71
N THR A 39 -5.19 2.84 13.96
CA THR A 39 -4.26 3.92 14.30
C THR A 39 -4.67 5.07 13.39
N GLU A 40 -5.12 6.16 13.99
CA GLU A 40 -5.33 7.36 13.22
C GLU A 40 -4.01 7.73 12.52
N PRO A 41 -4.02 7.97 11.20
CA PRO A 41 -2.80 8.33 10.50
C PRO A 41 -2.30 9.67 11.04
N THR A 42 -1.07 9.68 11.53
CA THR A 42 -0.36 10.89 11.96
C THR A 42 0.36 11.53 10.79
N ILE A 43 0.42 12.86 10.82
CA ILE A 43 1.14 13.70 9.87
C ILE A 43 2.17 14.48 10.68
N GLU A 44 3.39 14.52 10.17
CA GLU A 44 4.46 15.34 10.70
C GLU A 44 4.45 16.71 10.00
N CYS A 45 4.49 17.79 10.78
CA CYS A 45 4.65 19.13 10.23
C CYS A 45 6.09 19.34 9.71
N PRO A 46 6.31 19.88 8.50
CA PRO A 46 7.65 20.10 7.96
C PRO A 46 8.45 21.19 8.68
N GLU A 47 7.80 22.10 9.41
CA GLU A 47 8.45 23.22 10.07
C GLU A 47 8.77 22.93 11.54
N CYS A 48 7.77 22.48 12.32
CA CYS A 48 7.95 22.24 13.76
C CYS A 48 8.12 20.76 14.14
N HIS A 49 8.04 19.84 13.18
CA HIS A 49 8.10 18.39 13.40
C HIS A 49 7.06 17.85 14.40
N ALA A 50 6.02 18.64 14.70
CA ALA A 50 4.93 18.19 15.55
C ALA A 50 4.16 17.07 14.86
N LEU A 51 3.93 15.98 15.58
CA LEU A 51 3.09 14.87 15.15
C LEU A 51 1.65 15.20 15.49
N VAL A 52 0.82 15.39 14.46
CA VAL A 52 -0.59 15.74 14.60
C VAL A 52 -1.42 14.70 13.85
N THR A 53 -2.63 14.40 14.35
CA THR A 53 -3.52 13.47 13.65
C THR A 53 -4.04 14.09 12.35
N ARG A 54 -4.23 13.26 11.33
CA ARG A 54 -4.81 13.70 10.05
C ARG A 54 -6.20 14.30 10.23
N THR A 55 -6.97 13.82 11.20
CA THR A 55 -8.28 14.36 11.57
C THR A 55 -8.15 15.81 12.04
N ALA A 56 -7.26 16.11 12.99
CA ALA A 56 -7.05 17.47 13.49
C ALA A 56 -6.59 18.45 12.40
N ILE A 57 -5.70 18.03 11.50
CA ILE A 57 -5.24 18.86 10.37
C ILE A 57 -6.38 19.13 9.39
N ALA A 58 -7.23 18.14 9.10
CA ALA A 58 -8.37 18.33 8.22
C ALA A 58 -9.42 19.30 8.80
N PHE A 59 -9.66 19.25 10.12
CA PHE A 59 -10.54 20.21 10.80
C PHE A 59 -10.02 21.64 10.76
N ASN A 60 -8.69 21.82 10.80
CA ASN A 60 -8.04 23.13 10.78
C ASN A 60 -7.65 23.60 9.37
N ALA A 61 -8.35 23.17 8.31
CA ALA A 61 -8.08 23.56 6.92
C ALA A 61 -6.60 23.34 6.50
N TYR A 62 -5.99 22.26 6.98
CA TYR A 62 -4.59 21.91 6.78
C TYR A 62 -3.57 22.90 7.36
N VAL A 63 -3.94 23.64 8.41
CA VAL A 63 -3.02 24.51 9.16
C VAL A 63 -2.50 23.80 10.41
N CYS A 64 -1.20 23.90 10.67
CA CYS A 64 -0.57 23.29 11.83
C CYS A 64 -1.00 23.99 13.14
N PRO A 65 -1.52 23.28 14.15
CA PRO A 65 -1.95 23.89 15.42
C PRO A 65 -0.78 24.31 16.34
N GLN A 66 0.47 24.03 15.98
CA GLN A 66 1.64 24.37 16.79
C GLN A 66 2.43 25.56 16.25
N CYS A 67 2.55 25.69 14.93
CA CYS A 67 3.36 26.73 14.29
C CYS A 67 2.62 27.55 13.23
N ASP A 68 1.33 27.30 13.02
CA ASP A 68 0.48 28.00 12.03
C ASP A 68 0.94 27.85 10.56
N GLU A 69 1.83 26.87 10.30
CA GLU A 69 2.29 26.56 8.96
C GLU A 69 1.17 25.91 8.13
N HIS A 70 1.05 26.31 6.87
CA HIS A 70 0.03 25.78 5.96
C HIS A 70 0.54 24.53 5.25
N LEU A 71 0.01 23.36 5.62
CA LEU A 71 0.38 22.09 4.99
C LEU A 71 -0.28 21.94 3.61
N ARG A 72 0.33 21.09 2.78
CA ARG A 72 -0.22 20.74 1.47
C ARG A 72 -1.57 20.04 1.62
N MET A 73 -2.60 20.67 1.06
CA MET A 73 -3.96 20.16 0.96
C MET A 73 -4.20 19.51 -0.40
N LYS A 74 -4.93 18.39 -0.46
CA LYS A 74 -5.35 17.80 -1.75
C LYS A 74 -6.36 18.73 -2.42
N ALA A 75 -6.32 18.81 -3.75
CA ALA A 75 -7.25 19.63 -4.52
C ALA A 75 -8.74 19.26 -4.32
N ARG A 76 -9.04 18.03 -3.87
CA ARG A 76 -10.40 17.61 -3.51
C ARG A 76 -10.86 18.16 -2.15
N ASP A 77 -9.92 18.38 -1.24
CA ASP A 77 -10.21 18.80 0.14
C ASP A 77 -10.21 20.33 0.28
N ARG A 78 -9.80 21.06 -0.79
CA ARG A 78 -9.84 22.52 -0.91
C ARG A 78 -11.16 22.97 -1.51
#